data_AF-A0A015JG07-F1
#
_entry.id   AF-A0A015JG07-F1
#
_cell.length_a   1.000
_cell.length_b   1.000
_cell.length_c   1.000
_cell.angle_alpha   90.00
_cell.angle_beta   90.00
_cell.angle_gamma   90.00
#
_symmetry.space_group_name_H-M   'P 1'
#
loop_
_entity.id
_entity.type
_entity.pdbx_description
1 polymer ?
#
loop_
_entity_poly.entity_id
_entity_poly.type
_entity_poly.pdbx_seq_one_letter_code
_entity_poly.pdbx_strand_id
1 'polypeptide(L)'
;MNNKTEPSSPRINFSLLSKYRGQTVRCIGRVLNTTKTDATLETCDRGQVTVHLEPDTTLMPFSNVEVVGRVTTELGIKVYVTYDINDDFGE
;
A
#
# COMPACT_ATOMS: atom_id res chain seq x y z
N MET A 1 18.96 23.83 -10.48
CA MET A 1 18.42 22.46 -10.34
C MET A 1 18.09 22.28 -8.87
N ASN A 2 16.81 22.37 -8.51
CA ASN A 2 16.40 22.22 -7.11
C ASN A 2 16.27 20.72 -6.84
N ASN A 3 17.26 20.16 -6.13
CA ASN A 3 17.19 18.79 -5.60
C ASN A 3 16.13 18.76 -4.49
N LYS A 4 14.86 18.71 -4.87
CA LYS A 4 13.77 18.35 -3.96
C LYS A 4 13.96 16.86 -3.69
N THR A 5 14.63 16.53 -2.58
CA THR A 5 14.68 15.17 -2.06
C THR A 5 13.24 14.68 -2.01
N GLU A 6 12.88 13.67 -2.82
CA GLU A 6 11.56 13.04 -2.77
C GLU A 6 11.24 12.78 -1.28
N PRO A 7 10.07 13.22 -0.77
CA PRO A 7 9.76 13.03 0.64
C PRO A 7 9.89 11.54 0.94
N SER A 8 10.75 11.20 1.92
CA SER A 8 10.94 9.82 2.35
C SER A 8 9.57 9.21 2.59
N SER A 9 9.20 8.20 1.79
CA SER A 9 7.95 7.45 1.94
C SER A 9 8.29 6.20 2.75
N PRO A 10 8.08 6.21 4.07
CA PRO A 10 8.51 5.13 4.94
C PRO A 10 7.79 3.84 4.56
N ARG A 11 8.52 2.72 4.57
CA ARG A 11 7.93 1.39 4.41
C ARG A 11 7.30 0.96 5.75
N ILE A 12 6.01 0.65 5.72
CA ILE A 12 5.24 0.31 6.93
C ILE A 12 4.51 -1.03 6.75
N ASN A 13 4.17 -1.65 7.87
CA ASN A 13 3.21 -2.74 7.99
C ASN A 13 1.97 -2.27 8.78
N PHE A 14 1.01 -3.15 9.02
CA PHE A 14 -0.22 -2.83 9.75
C PHE A 14 0.05 -2.25 11.14
N SER A 15 0.97 -2.84 11.90
CA SER A 15 1.29 -2.40 13.27
C SER A 15 1.77 -0.94 13.34
N LEU A 16 2.35 -0.43 12.27
CA LEU A 16 2.85 0.95 12.19
C LEU A 16 1.79 1.95 11.68
N LEU A 17 0.68 1.48 11.12
CA LEU A 17 -0.28 2.33 10.38
C LEU A 17 -0.77 3.54 11.20
N SER A 18 -1.10 3.32 12.47
CA SER A 18 -1.58 4.38 13.37
C SER A 18 -0.57 5.51 13.61
N LYS A 19 0.73 5.20 13.58
CA LYS A 19 1.82 6.17 13.75
C LYS A 19 1.96 7.11 12.56
N TYR A 20 1.52 6.68 11.37
CA TYR A 20 1.71 7.41 10.12
C TYR A 20 0.44 8.07 9.57
N ARG A 21 -0.63 8.20 10.38
CA ARG A 21 -1.85 8.92 9.99
C ARG A 21 -1.54 10.27 9.34
N GLY A 22 -2.17 10.52 8.18
CA GLY A 22 -2.02 11.74 7.42
C GLY A 22 -0.71 11.89 6.65
N GLN A 23 0.19 10.90 6.71
CA GLN A 23 1.48 10.89 6.02
C GLN A 23 1.46 9.96 4.80
N THR A 24 2.33 10.26 3.84
CA THR A 24 2.60 9.38 2.69
C THR A 24 3.53 8.25 3.11
N VAL A 25 3.17 7.02 2.77
CA VAL A 25 3.87 5.79 3.14
C VAL A 25 3.96 4.84 1.95
N ARG A 26 4.79 3.81 2.08
CA ARG A 26 4.80 2.62 1.24
C ARG A 26 4.36 1.42 2.08
N CYS A 27 3.42 0.63 1.60
CA CYS A 27 2.93 -0.57 2.27
C CYS A 27 3.03 -1.75 1.32
N ILE A 28 3.70 -2.81 1.74
CA ILE A 28 3.79 -4.07 0.96
C ILE A 28 2.84 -5.08 1.59
N GLY A 29 2.02 -5.73 0.76
CA GLY A 29 1.14 -6.79 1.24
C GLY A 29 0.59 -7.66 0.12
N ARG A 30 0.07 -8.82 0.53
CA ARG A 30 -0.65 -9.75 -0.35
C ARG A 30 -2.10 -9.32 -0.46
N VAL A 31 -2.63 -9.20 -1.67
CA VAL A 31 -4.04 -8.88 -1.91
C VAL A 31 -4.91 -10.05 -1.49
N LEU A 32 -5.73 -9.88 -0.44
CA LEU A 32 -6.69 -10.88 0.01
C LEU A 32 -8.01 -10.79 -0.75
N ASN A 33 -8.48 -9.56 -0.98
CA ASN A 33 -9.68 -9.25 -1.75
C ASN A 33 -9.52 -7.88 -2.42
N THR A 34 -10.26 -7.66 -3.50
CA THR A 34 -10.30 -6.39 -4.21
C THR A 34 -11.66 -6.18 -4.85
N THR A 35 -12.07 -4.92 -4.92
CA THR A 35 -13.24 -4.43 -5.64
C THR A 35 -12.79 -3.32 -6.60
N LYS A 36 -13.71 -2.49 -7.09
CA LYS A 36 -13.37 -1.29 -7.90
C LYS A 36 -12.86 -0.12 -7.06
N THR A 37 -13.23 -0.04 -5.78
CA THR A 37 -12.94 1.12 -4.93
C THR A 37 -11.98 0.79 -3.80
N ASP A 38 -11.89 -0.48 -3.41
CA ASP A 38 -11.16 -0.90 -2.22
C ASP A 38 -10.51 -2.26 -2.41
N ALA A 39 -9.40 -2.47 -1.73
CA ALA A 39 -8.79 -3.79 -1.54
C ALA A 39 -8.34 -3.99 -0.08
N THR A 40 -8.19 -5.25 0.32
CA THR A 40 -7.62 -5.64 1.61
C THR A 40 -6.27 -6.30 1.38
N LEU A 41 -5.22 -5.76 2.00
CA LEU A 41 -3.87 -6.32 1.94
C LEU A 41 -3.50 -6.97 3.28
N GLU A 42 -2.96 -8.18 3.26
CA GLU A 42 -2.25 -8.76 4.40
C GLU A 42 -0.78 -8.35 4.36
N THR A 43 -0.30 -7.68 5.40
CA THR A 43 1.11 -7.27 5.50
C THR A 43 1.96 -8.33 6.21
N CYS A 44 3.27 -8.16 6.26
CA CYS A 44 4.20 -9.18 6.78
C CYS A 44 3.98 -9.56 8.26
N ASP A 45 3.32 -8.71 9.04
CA ASP A 45 2.93 -8.97 10.43
C ASP A 45 1.56 -9.65 10.57
N ARG A 46 0.99 -10.15 9.45
CA ARG A 46 -0.35 -10.74 9.34
C ARG A 46 -1.51 -9.77 9.59
N GLY A 47 -1.24 -8.50 9.84
CA GLY A 47 -2.26 -7.47 9.94
C GLY A 47 -2.84 -7.12 8.57
N GLN A 48 -4.11 -6.73 8.55
CA GLN A 48 -4.86 -6.40 7.34
C GLN A 48 -5.06 -4.90 7.20
N VAL A 49 -4.72 -4.35 6.04
CA VAL A 49 -4.84 -2.93 5.71
C VAL A 49 -5.85 -2.75 4.59
N THR A 50 -6.84 -1.89 4.80
CA THR A 50 -7.73 -1.44 3.74
C THR A 50 -7.04 -0.37 2.90
N VAL A 51 -7.03 -0.55 1.58
CA VAL A 51 -6.50 0.39 0.59
C VAL A 51 -7.66 0.88 -0.27
N HIS A 52 -7.83 2.20 -0.35
CA HIS A 52 -8.81 2.86 -1.19
C HIS A 52 -8.18 3.15 -2.55
N LEU A 53 -8.68 2.47 -3.57
CA LEU A 53 -8.19 2.49 -4.94
C LEU A 53 -8.68 3.76 -5.66
N GLU A 54 -7.84 4.29 -6.53
CA GLU A 54 -8.28 5.24 -7.54
C GLU A 54 -9.03 4.49 -8.66
N PRO A 55 -9.97 5.13 -9.40
CA PRO A 55 -10.84 4.44 -10.37
C PRO A 55 -10.12 3.60 -11.43
N ASP A 56 -8.89 3.99 -11.80
CA ASP A 56 -8.08 3.33 -12.83
C ASP A 56 -7.05 2.36 -12.23
N THR A 57 -7.03 2.17 -10.90
CA THR A 57 -6.14 1.22 -10.23
C THR A 57 -6.82 -0.14 -10.14
N THR A 58 -6.18 -1.17 -10.72
CA THR A 58 -6.62 -2.56 -10.60
C THR A 58 -5.53 -3.36 -9.90
N LEU A 59 -5.91 -4.09 -8.85
CA LEU A 59 -5.04 -5.05 -8.18
C LEU A 59 -5.50 -6.47 -8.53
N MET A 60 -4.54 -7.38 -8.69
CA MET A 60 -4.84 -8.79 -8.91
C MET A 60 -5.09 -9.49 -7.55
N PRO A 61 -6.18 -10.27 -7.40
CA PRO A 61 -6.34 -11.11 -6.22
C PRO A 61 -5.14 -12.04 -6.02
N PHE A 62 -4.72 -12.22 -4.76
CA PHE A 62 -3.61 -13.08 -4.34
C PHE A 62 -2.20 -12.70 -4.82
N SER A 63 -2.03 -11.56 -5.49
CA SER A 63 -0.70 -11.03 -5.83
C SER A 63 -0.06 -10.30 -4.65
N ASN A 64 1.27 -10.18 -4.67
CA ASN A 64 2.01 -9.28 -3.79
C ASN A 64 2.16 -7.92 -4.47
N VAL A 65 1.88 -6.85 -3.72
CA VAL A 65 1.89 -5.48 -4.25
C VAL A 65 2.58 -4.53 -3.29
N GLU A 66 3.26 -3.52 -3.83
CA GLU A 66 3.67 -2.33 -3.08
C GLU A 66 2.71 -1.19 -3.38
N VAL A 67 2.09 -0.64 -2.34
CA VAL A 67 1.20 0.52 -2.42
C VAL A 67 1.92 1.75 -1.88
N VAL A 68 1.97 2.81 -2.68
CA VAL A 68 2.34 4.15 -2.21
C VAL A 68 1.07 4.97 -2.08
N GLY A 69 0.85 5.54 -0.89
CA GLY A 69 -0.38 6.25 -0.60
C GLY A 69 -0.33 7.02 0.70
N ARG A 70 -1.42 7.68 1.04
CA ARG A 70 -1.56 8.45 2.29
C ARG A 70 -2.43 7.71 3.28
N VAL A 71 -1.93 7.55 4.50
CA VAL A 71 -2.71 6.93 5.59
C VAL A 71 -3.87 7.84 5.96
N THR A 72 -5.08 7.30 5.93
CA THR A 72 -6.32 8.01 6.28
C THR A 72 -6.48 8.11 7.80
N THR A 73 -7.40 8.95 8.26
CA THR A 73 -7.76 9.06 9.68
C THR A 73 -8.34 7.76 10.23
N GLU A 74 -9.04 7.00 9.37
CA GLU A 74 -9.71 5.73 9.65
C GLU A 74 -8.78 4.51 9.60
N LEU A 75 -7.46 4.72 9.47
CA LEU A 75 -6.46 3.64 9.36
C LEU A 75 -6.63 2.79 8.10
N GLY A 76 -6.95 3.43 6.98
CA GLY A 76 -6.76 2.90 5.63
C GLY A 76 -5.62 3.61 4.91
N ILE A 77 -5.37 3.25 3.66
CA ILE A 77 -4.42 3.96 2.79
C ILE A 77 -5.14 4.39 1.51
N LYS A 78 -5.20 5.69 1.26
CA LYS A 78 -5.62 6.20 -0.04
C LYS A 78 -4.46 6.08 -1.03
N VAL A 79 -4.67 5.33 -2.11
CA VAL A 79 -3.63 5.00 -3.09
C VAL A 79 -3.25 6.21 -3.94
N TYR A 80 -1.95 6.32 -4.24
CA TYR A 80 -1.42 7.20 -5.28
C TYR A 80 -0.87 6.40 -6.47
N VAL A 81 -0.15 5.32 -6.19
CA VAL A 81 0.41 4.42 -7.20
C VAL A 81 0.63 3.04 -6.57
N THR A 82 0.56 2.01 -7.39
CA THR A 82 0.83 0.62 -7.01
C THR A 82 1.91 0.02 -7.91
N TYR A 83 2.70 -0.88 -7.36
CA TYR A 83 3.67 -1.68 -8.10
C TYR A 83 3.38 -3.15 -7.85
N ASP A 84 3.16 -3.90 -8.91
CA ASP A 84 3.08 -5.35 -8.81
C ASP A 84 4.48 -5.89 -8.47
N ILE A 85 4.53 -6.73 -7.43
CA ILE A 85 5.72 -7.48 -7.08
C ILE A 85 5.50 -8.86 -7.71
N ASN A 86 6.12 -9.07 -8.87
CA ASN A 86 6.12 -10.39 -9.48
C ASN A 86 6.78 -11.37 -8.51
N ASP A 87 6.10 -12.48 -8.21
CA ASP A 87 6.56 -13.54 -7.30
C ASP A 87 7.78 -14.32 -7.84
N ASP A 88 8.41 -13.84 -8.93
CA ASP A 88 9.67 -14.39 -9.41
C ASP A 88 10.83 -13.81 -8.60
N PHE A 89 11.06 -14.43 -7.44
CA PHE A 89 12.23 -14.15 -6.61
C PHE A 89 13.47 -14.91 -7.09
N GLY A 90 13.44 -15.54 -8.28
CA GLY A 90 14.56 -16.30 -8.85
C GLY A 90 15.06 -17.40 -7.91
N GLU A 91 14.65 -18.65 -8.14
CA GLU A 91 15.32 -19.79 -7.48
C GLU A 91 16.81 -19.91 -7.88
#